data_AF-A0A352FQG0-F1
#
_entry.id   AF-A0A352FQG0-F1
#
_cell.length_a   1.000
_cell.length_b   1.000
_cell.length_c   1.000
_cell.angle_alpha   90.00
_cell.angle_beta   90.00
_cell.angle_gamma   90.00
#
_symmetry.space_group_name_H-M   'P 1'
#
loop_
_entity.id
_entity.type
_entity.pdbx_description
1 polymer ?
#
loop_
_entity_poly.entity_id
_entity_poly.type
_entity_poly.pdbx_seq_one_letter_code
_entity_poly.pdbx_strand_id
1 'polypeptide(L)'
;MQKHIRCFVAGVLSFLVVYGCLWLLGFLLEKSFDSAFKGNDIVMVSDTPSPNHGLIATTYINMGGGAAGWCYKEVNLRKNSEAFDAKKGQLFSTDCQTDVAVTWQGDDTAIIKYSTDGISASLTQKSLSDNKAVRVLYQTK
;
A
#
# COMPACT_ATOMS: atom_id res chain seq x y z
N MET A 1 -6.28 -63.64 -18.37
CA MET A 1 -5.63 -62.51 -19.07
C MET A 1 -6.44 -61.20 -18.95
N GLN A 2 -7.74 -61.20 -19.24
CA GLN A 2 -8.62 -60.00 -19.23
C GLN A 2 -8.71 -59.25 -17.88
N LYS A 3 -8.63 -59.95 -16.74
CA LYS A 3 -8.66 -59.32 -15.39
C LYS A 3 -7.40 -58.50 -15.09
N HIS A 4 -6.22 -58.97 -15.50
CA HIS A 4 -4.95 -58.26 -15.31
C HIS A 4 -4.89 -56.97 -16.15
N ILE A 5 -5.43 -57.02 -17.38
CA ILE A 5 -5.53 -55.84 -18.26
C ILE A 5 -6.45 -54.79 -17.64
N ARG A 6 -7.59 -55.19 -17.07
CA ARG A 6 -8.52 -54.27 -16.39
C ARG A 6 -7.89 -53.58 -15.17
N CYS A 7 -7.13 -54.32 -14.34
CA CYS A 7 -6.44 -53.73 -13.19
C CYS A 7 -5.32 -52.76 -13.63
N PHE A 8 -4.59 -53.09 -14.71
CA PHE A 8 -3.56 -52.21 -15.25
C PHE A 8 -4.13 -50.89 -15.78
N VAL A 9 -5.23 -50.96 -16.55
CA VAL A 9 -5.90 -49.75 -17.08
C VAL A 9 -6.47 -48.88 -15.96
N ALA A 10 -7.05 -49.47 -14.92
CA ALA A 10 -7.55 -48.73 -13.75
C ALA A 10 -6.41 -48.01 -12.98
N GLY A 11 -5.23 -48.65 -12.88
CA GLY A 11 -4.05 -48.04 -12.27
C GLY A 11 -3.53 -46.84 -13.06
N VAL A 12 -3.43 -46.97 -14.39
CA VAL A 12 -2.98 -45.88 -15.27
C VAL A 12 -3.94 -44.69 -15.24
N LEU A 13 -5.26 -44.94 -15.28
CA LEU A 13 -6.28 -43.88 -15.18
C LEU A 13 -6.20 -43.13 -13.85
N SER A 14 -6.03 -43.85 -12.74
CA SER A 14 -5.88 -43.24 -11.42
C SER A 14 -4.64 -42.35 -11.35
N PHE A 15 -3.53 -42.79 -11.93
CA PHE A 15 -2.30 -42.01 -11.99
C PHE A 15 -2.45 -40.72 -12.82
N LEU A 16 -3.12 -40.79 -13.97
CA LEU A 16 -3.38 -39.62 -14.82
C LEU A 16 -4.30 -38.60 -14.13
N VAL A 17 -5.29 -39.06 -13.37
CA VAL A 17 -6.17 -38.17 -12.60
C VAL A 17 -5.40 -37.46 -11.50
N VAL A 18 -4.59 -38.19 -10.72
CA VAL A 18 -3.76 -37.59 -9.66
C VAL A 18 -2.74 -36.62 -10.26
N TYR A 19 -2.08 -36.98 -11.37
CA TYR A 19 -1.14 -36.10 -12.06
C TYR A 19 -1.83 -34.82 -12.57
N GLY A 20 -3.01 -34.95 -13.19
CA GLY A 20 -3.81 -33.81 -13.64
C GLY A 20 -4.23 -32.89 -12.50
N CYS A 21 -4.66 -33.46 -11.36
CA CYS A 21 -4.99 -32.70 -10.15
C CYS A 21 -3.77 -31.96 -9.58
N LEU A 22 -2.61 -32.62 -9.51
CA LEU A 22 -1.37 -31.98 -9.04
C LEU A 22 -0.92 -30.85 -9.97
N TRP A 23 -1.07 -31.03 -11.28
CA TRP A 23 -0.74 -30.00 -12.27
C TRP A 23 -1.67 -28.78 -12.16
N LEU A 24 -2.98 -29.01 -12.01
CA LEU A 24 -3.96 -27.95 -11.75
C LEU A 24 -3.71 -27.23 -10.43
N LEU A 25 -3.35 -27.95 -9.37
CA LEU A 25 -2.97 -27.35 -8.09
C LEU A 25 -1.73 -26.47 -8.23
N GLY A 26 -0.71 -26.91 -8.98
CA GLY A 26 0.47 -26.11 -9.29
C GLY A 26 0.11 -24.80 -9.99
N PHE A 27 -0.73 -24.87 -11.02
CA PHE A 27 -1.18 -23.69 -11.76
C PHE A 27 -2.03 -22.72 -10.89
N LEU A 28 -2.89 -23.26 -10.03
CA LEU A 28 -3.69 -22.45 -9.10
C LEU A 28 -2.83 -21.79 -8.01
N LEU A 29 -1.80 -22.50 -7.53
CA LEU A 29 -0.83 -21.95 -6.58
C LEU A 29 -0.04 -20.80 -7.22
N GLU A 30 0.50 -20.97 -8.43
CA GLU A 30 1.23 -19.90 -9.14
C GLU A 30 0.39 -18.62 -9.28
N LYS A 31 -0.88 -18.75 -9.71
CA LYS A 31 -1.82 -17.62 -9.83
C LYS A 31 -2.10 -16.95 -8.48
N SER A 32 -2.22 -17.75 -7.42
CA SER A 32 -2.48 -17.24 -6.07
C SER A 32 -1.25 -16.51 -5.52
N PHE A 33 -0.05 -17.03 -5.75
CA PHE A 33 1.20 -16.36 -5.37
C PHE A 33 1.41 -15.05 -6.13
N ASP A 34 1.12 -15.00 -7.43
CA ASP A 34 1.25 -13.77 -8.22
C ASP A 34 0.31 -12.66 -7.72
N SER A 35 -0.90 -13.03 -7.29
CA SER A 35 -1.84 -12.10 -6.64
C SER A 35 -1.44 -11.71 -5.20
N ALA A 36 -0.70 -12.57 -4.50
CA ALA A 36 -0.18 -12.28 -3.15
C ALA A 36 1.04 -11.35 -3.17
N PHE A 37 1.77 -11.28 -4.29
CA PHE A 37 2.97 -10.45 -4.46
C PHE A 37 2.77 -9.22 -5.34
N LYS A 38 1.53 -8.88 -5.73
CA LYS A 38 1.27 -7.56 -6.30
C LYS A 38 1.76 -6.50 -5.32
N GLY A 39 2.75 -5.73 -5.78
CA GLY A 39 3.30 -4.61 -5.02
C GLY A 39 2.19 -3.62 -4.63
N ASN A 40 2.47 -2.80 -3.63
CA ASN A 40 1.50 -1.83 -3.14
C ASN A 40 1.07 -0.87 -4.27
N ASP A 41 -0.22 -0.64 -4.39
CA ASP A 41 -0.79 0.37 -5.28
C ASP A 41 -0.67 1.73 -4.61
N ILE A 42 0.18 2.59 -5.19
CA ILE A 42 0.40 3.96 -4.72
C ILE A 42 -0.28 4.92 -5.69
N VAL A 43 -1.18 5.74 -5.15
CA VAL A 43 -1.93 6.77 -5.90
C VAL A 43 -1.62 8.15 -5.30
N MET A 44 -1.00 9.01 -6.10
CA MET A 44 -0.75 10.40 -5.72
C MET A 44 -2.07 11.17 -5.72
N VAL A 45 -2.39 11.82 -4.59
CA VAL A 45 -3.65 12.58 -4.44
C VAL A 45 -3.41 14.07 -4.68
N SER A 46 -2.37 14.62 -4.07
CA SER A 46 -2.06 16.04 -4.19
C SER A 46 -0.62 16.36 -3.82
N ASP A 47 0.01 17.25 -4.60
CA ASP A 47 1.28 17.88 -4.26
C ASP A 47 1.02 19.32 -3.79
N THR A 48 1.54 19.67 -2.61
CA THR A 48 1.42 21.00 -2.01
C THR A 48 2.83 21.59 -1.84
N PRO A 49 3.30 22.43 -2.78
CA PRO A 49 4.62 23.05 -2.69
C PRO A 49 4.68 24.03 -1.51
N SER A 50 5.85 24.12 -0.86
CA SER A 50 6.14 25.16 0.13
C SER A 50 6.16 26.54 -0.53
N PRO A 51 5.97 27.65 0.23
CA PRO A 51 5.93 28.99 -0.34
C PRO A 51 7.22 29.39 -1.09
N ASN A 52 8.38 28.97 -0.59
CA ASN A 52 9.66 29.12 -1.29
C ASN A 52 9.94 28.10 -2.40
N HIS A 53 9.01 27.18 -2.70
CA HIS A 53 9.14 26.11 -3.70
C HIS A 53 10.34 25.15 -3.51
N GLY A 54 11.00 25.17 -2.36
CA GLY A 54 12.11 24.27 -2.05
C GLY A 54 11.67 22.86 -1.65
N LEU A 55 10.47 22.74 -1.09
CA LEU A 55 9.89 21.50 -0.58
C LEU A 55 8.52 21.24 -1.19
N ILE A 56 8.13 19.97 -1.24
CA ILE A 56 6.80 19.55 -1.65
C ILE A 56 6.27 18.57 -0.61
N ALA A 57 5.11 18.90 -0.04
CA ALA A 57 4.34 17.95 0.75
C ALA A 57 3.41 17.18 -0.19
N THR A 58 3.55 15.87 -0.25
CA THR A 58 2.74 15.01 -1.12
C THR A 58 1.78 14.22 -0.25
N THR A 59 0.49 14.32 -0.54
CA THR A 59 -0.52 13.38 -0.04
C THR A 59 -0.69 12.27 -1.06
N TYR A 60 -0.63 11.02 -0.61
CA TYR A 60 -0.83 9.84 -1.45
C TYR A 60 -1.61 8.77 -0.68
N ILE A 61 -2.19 7.84 -1.43
CA ILE A 61 -2.86 6.66 -0.90
C ILE A 61 -1.99 5.45 -1.23
N ASN A 62 -1.78 4.61 -0.24
CA ASN A 62 -0.98 3.40 -0.30
C ASN A 62 -1.87 2.22 0.07
N MET A 63 -2.09 1.31 -0.88
CA MET A 63 -3.02 0.19 -0.75
C MET A 63 -2.34 -1.12 -1.13
N GLY A 64 -2.75 -2.21 -0.50
CA GLY A 64 -2.19 -3.53 -0.82
C GLY A 64 -2.86 -4.65 -0.06
N GLY A 65 -2.36 -5.88 -0.18
CA GLY A 65 -2.81 -7.03 0.64
C GLY A 65 -4.01 -7.83 0.09
N GLY A 66 -4.44 -7.57 -1.14
CA GLY A 66 -5.44 -8.40 -1.82
C GLY A 66 -6.79 -8.46 -1.09
N ALA A 67 -7.30 -9.66 -0.82
CA ALA A 67 -8.64 -9.87 -0.27
C ALA A 67 -8.83 -9.36 1.18
N ALA A 68 -7.76 -9.25 1.97
CA ALA A 68 -7.78 -8.69 3.33
C ALA A 68 -7.10 -7.32 3.38
N GLY A 69 -7.12 -6.59 2.26
CA GLY A 69 -6.23 -5.47 2.00
C GLY A 69 -6.23 -4.36 3.05
N TRP A 70 -5.16 -3.58 3.04
CA TRP A 70 -4.98 -2.40 3.86
C TRP A 70 -4.94 -1.16 2.97
N CYS A 71 -5.27 -0.01 3.56
CA CYS A 71 -5.48 1.23 2.82
C CYS A 71 -5.15 2.43 3.70
N TYR A 72 -3.99 3.04 3.44
CA TYR A 72 -3.51 4.19 4.20
C TYR A 72 -3.46 5.43 3.31
N LYS A 73 -3.78 6.57 3.88
CA LYS A 73 -3.55 7.90 3.32
C LYS A 73 -2.41 8.55 4.09
N GLU A 74 -1.38 8.92 3.36
CA GLU A 74 -0.10 9.30 3.92
C GLU A 74 0.33 10.67 3.38
N VAL A 75 1.08 11.40 4.19
CA VAL A 75 1.72 12.65 3.77
C VAL A 75 3.22 12.44 3.89
N ASN A 76 3.95 12.62 2.78
CA ASN A 76 5.40 12.74 2.81
C ASN A 76 5.87 14.15 2.49
N LEU A 77 7.12 14.41 2.83
CA LEU A 77 7.83 15.62 2.52
C LEU A 77 9.11 15.27 1.76
N ARG A 78 9.29 15.92 0.61
CA ARG A 78 10.49 15.79 -0.22
C ARG A 78 10.99 17.15 -0.65
N LYS A 79 12.27 17.25 -1.05
CA LYS A 79 12.72 18.43 -1.79
C LYS A 79 12.09 18.45 -3.18
N ASN A 80 11.87 19.63 -3.73
CA ASN A 80 11.35 19.78 -5.09
C ASN A 80 12.26 19.09 -6.13
N SER A 81 13.58 19.10 -5.91
CA SER A 81 14.57 18.42 -6.75
C SER A 81 14.61 16.89 -6.60
N GLU A 82 13.94 16.33 -5.59
CA GLU A 82 13.96 14.89 -5.30
C GLU A 82 12.74 14.22 -5.93
N ALA A 83 12.95 13.05 -6.54
CA ALA A 83 11.85 12.21 -6.99
C ALA A 83 11.02 11.70 -5.80
N PHE A 84 9.73 11.47 -6.02
CA PHE A 84 8.86 10.90 -5.00
C PHE A 84 9.29 9.46 -4.63
N ASP A 85 9.38 9.20 -3.33
CA ASP A 85 9.66 7.89 -2.74
C ASP A 85 8.77 7.70 -1.50
N ALA A 86 7.80 6.77 -1.58
CA ALA A 86 6.87 6.50 -0.49
C ALA A 86 7.55 5.96 0.78
N LYS A 87 8.77 5.43 0.68
CA LYS A 87 9.52 4.90 1.83
C LYS A 87 10.25 5.98 2.62
N LYS A 88 10.24 7.24 2.15
CA LYS A 88 11.02 8.34 2.73
C LYS A 88 10.16 9.55 3.03
N GLY A 89 10.56 10.30 4.06
CA GLY A 89 9.97 11.59 4.37
C GLY A 89 8.54 11.53 4.87
N GLN A 90 8.02 10.37 5.27
CA GLN A 90 6.67 10.23 5.83
C GLN A 90 6.55 11.10 7.08
N LEU A 91 5.58 12.01 7.09
CA LEU A 91 5.25 12.88 8.22
C LEU A 91 3.99 12.42 8.95
N PHE A 92 3.01 11.93 8.18
CA PHE A 92 1.70 11.56 8.68
C PHE A 92 1.19 10.31 7.95
N SER A 93 0.47 9.46 8.67
CA SER A 93 -0.21 8.29 8.10
C SER A 93 -1.51 8.04 8.85
N THR A 94 -2.57 7.73 8.11
CA THR A 94 -3.90 7.42 8.63
C THR A 94 -4.64 6.46 7.71
N ASP A 95 -5.77 5.93 8.16
CA ASP A 95 -6.65 5.13 7.31
C ASP A 95 -7.25 5.98 6.18
N CYS A 96 -7.47 5.37 5.01
CA CYS A 96 -7.81 6.12 3.81
C CYS A 96 -9.18 6.83 3.81
N GLN A 97 -10.06 6.44 4.74
CA GLN A 97 -11.35 7.11 4.99
C GLN A 97 -11.20 8.47 5.69
N THR A 98 -10.06 8.74 6.32
CA THR A 98 -9.77 10.03 6.97
C THR A 98 -9.56 11.11 5.90
N ASP A 99 -10.25 12.22 6.01
CA ASP A 99 -9.99 13.38 5.17
C ASP A 99 -8.70 14.07 5.60
N VAL A 100 -7.78 14.31 4.67
CA VAL A 100 -6.47 14.93 4.96
C VAL A 100 -6.25 16.09 4.01
N ALA A 101 -5.86 17.24 4.55
CA ALA A 101 -5.46 18.41 3.80
C ALA A 101 -4.15 18.99 4.36
N VAL A 102 -3.25 19.39 3.48
CA VAL A 102 -1.96 19.98 3.86
C VAL A 102 -1.94 21.43 3.45
N THR A 103 -1.47 22.29 4.35
CA THR A 103 -1.25 23.72 4.10
C THR A 103 0.08 24.15 4.70
N TRP A 104 0.68 25.21 4.18
CA TRP A 104 1.93 25.75 4.70
C TRP A 104 1.71 27.02 5.51
N GLN A 105 2.47 27.17 6.59
CA GLN A 105 2.59 28.40 7.36
C GLN A 105 4.05 28.87 7.30
N GLY A 106 4.35 29.76 6.36
CA GLY A 106 5.73 30.08 6.05
C GLY A 106 6.48 28.92 5.40
N ASP A 107 7.81 29.00 5.39
CA ASP A 107 8.67 28.08 4.64
C ASP A 107 9.04 26.80 5.39
N ASP A 108 8.87 26.80 6.71
CA ASP A 108 9.40 25.78 7.63
C ASP A 108 8.31 25.07 8.44
N THR A 109 7.04 25.41 8.24
CA THR A 109 5.95 24.85 9.02
C THR A 109 4.84 24.31 8.10
N ALA A 110 4.60 23.00 8.16
CA ALA A 110 3.49 22.34 7.51
C ALA A 110 2.35 22.11 8.50
N ILE A 111 1.13 22.46 8.12
CA ILE A 111 -0.09 22.20 8.88
C ILE A 111 -0.86 21.09 8.19
N ILE A 112 -1.04 19.97 8.89
CA ILE A 112 -1.84 18.83 8.44
C ILE A 112 -3.19 18.87 9.15
N LYS A 113 -4.23 19.12 8.38
CA LYS A 113 -5.63 19.10 8.83
C LYS A 113 -6.25 17.75 8.55
N TYR A 114 -6.85 17.11 9.54
CA TYR A 114 -7.53 15.83 9.34
C TYR A 114 -8.88 15.70 10.07
N SER A 115 -9.80 14.92 9.52
CA SER A 115 -11.06 14.53 10.18
C SER A 115 -11.21 13.01 10.14
N THR A 116 -11.51 12.42 11.29
CA THR A 116 -11.79 10.98 11.39
C THR A 116 -13.30 10.67 11.38
N ASP A 117 -14.19 11.67 11.37
CA ASP A 117 -15.65 11.51 11.32
C ASP A 117 -16.22 10.43 12.26
N GLY A 118 -15.63 10.28 13.46
CA GLY A 118 -16.03 9.28 14.45
C GLY A 118 -15.54 7.85 14.18
N ILE A 119 -14.72 7.65 13.15
CA ILE A 119 -14.04 6.38 12.86
C ILE A 119 -12.80 6.28 13.74
N SER A 120 -12.59 5.09 14.31
CA SER A 120 -11.33 4.76 14.99
C SER A 120 -10.24 4.61 13.94
N ALA A 121 -9.46 5.67 13.73
CA ALA A 121 -8.37 5.66 12.76
C ALA A 121 -7.02 5.38 13.46
N SER A 122 -6.19 4.54 12.85
CA SER A 122 -4.77 4.49 13.21
C SER A 122 -4.11 5.80 12.78
N LEU A 123 -3.31 6.41 13.65
CA LEU A 123 -2.66 7.70 13.37
C LEU A 123 -1.18 7.61 13.71
N THR A 124 -0.34 7.92 12.72
CA THR A 124 1.08 8.19 12.93
C THR A 124 1.33 9.67 12.66
N GLN A 125 1.91 10.37 13.63
CA GLN A 125 2.17 11.82 13.58
C GLN A 125 3.60 12.10 13.99
N LYS A 126 4.41 12.66 13.07
CA LYS A 126 5.72 13.21 13.39
C LYS A 126 5.63 14.73 13.57
N SER A 127 6.18 15.27 14.67
CA SER A 127 6.19 16.71 14.92
C SER A 127 7.27 17.47 14.13
N LEU A 128 8.25 16.76 13.58
CA LEU A 128 9.37 17.27 12.81
C LEU A 128 9.65 16.35 11.62
N SER A 129 10.13 16.92 10.51
CA SER A 129 10.69 16.15 9.40
C SER A 129 11.94 15.36 9.83
N ASP A 130 12.33 14.36 9.04
CA ASP A 130 13.48 13.50 9.36
C ASP A 130 14.80 14.31 9.50
N ASN A 131 14.94 15.42 8.76
CA ASN A 131 16.07 16.35 8.86
C ASN A 131 15.86 17.50 9.86
N LYS A 132 14.73 17.51 10.60
CA LYS A 132 14.32 18.53 11.57
C LYS A 132 14.19 19.96 11.00
N ALA A 133 14.14 20.10 9.68
CA ALA A 133 14.04 21.40 9.02
C ALA A 133 12.60 21.93 8.95
N VAL A 134 11.61 21.03 9.00
CA VAL A 134 10.20 21.40 8.94
C VAL A 134 9.48 20.94 10.20
N ARG A 135 8.79 21.88 10.85
CA ARG A 135 7.85 21.61 11.93
C ARG A 135 6.50 21.21 11.35
N VAL A 136 5.87 20.21 11.95
CA VAL A 136 4.54 19.75 11.54
C VAL A 136 3.55 20.03 12.67
N LEU A 137 2.49 20.76 12.34
CA LEU A 137 1.38 21.04 13.23
C LEU A 137 0.15 20.27 12.76
N TYR A 138 -0.61 19.74 13.72
CA TYR A 138 -1.78 18.92 13.46
C TYR A 138 -3.03 19.67 13.91
N GLN A 139 -4.08 19.66 13.09
CA GLN A 139 -5.36 20.29 13.39
C GLN A 139 -6.49 19.34 13.04
N THR A 140 -7.33 19.01 14.01
CA THR A 140 -8.58 18.29 13.74
C THR A 140 -9.58 19.26 13.12
N LYS A 141 -10.27 18.84 12.06
CA LYS A 141 -11.34 19.62 11.43
C LYS A 141 -12.62 19.61 12.28
#